data_AF-A0A932HBL2-F1
#
_entry.id   AF-A0A932HBL2-F1
#
_cell.length_a   1.000
_cell.length_b   1.000
_cell.length_c   1.000
_cell.angle_alpha   90.00
_cell.angle_beta   90.00
_cell.angle_gamma   90.00
#
_symmetry.space_group_name_H-M   'P 1'
#
loop_
_entity.id
_entity.type
_entity.pdbx_description
1 polymer ?
#
loop_
_entity_poly.entity_id
_entity_poly.type
_entity_poly.pdbx_seq_one_letter_code
_entity_poly.pdbx_strand_id
1 'polypeptide(L)'
;MPIMFNTILREAGLPLTDVRLIRHKDKRAARGRTPYELWRDNRPQFELYQSTQSIPNRKKLTAPYWAVFIVNLNDETLFAGVYAVRYRGLLEQDTPKPHMDGIDKAGSEDVYDLTLQDTLRDLIGKLFIDWGPGALAWVQYADRNDKPVTELRVAFQEPGFPGFLNFIQPLSKLDNVPKSWTAALRSSRGVYLLTCPKTKEQYVGSATGEEGFWGRWQDYVHTGHGGNLGLKSRDPSDYQVSILEVAGTSATIDDILMMEGRWQSKLQSREMGLKRNWAGQS
;
A
#
# COMPACT_ATOMS: atom_id res chain seq x y z
N MET A 1 -25.84 -14.16 -10.82
CA MET A 1 -24.49 -14.73 -11.05
C MET A 1 -23.51 -13.57 -11.10
N PRO A 2 -22.31 -13.68 -10.51
CA PRO A 2 -21.30 -12.63 -10.63
C PRO A 2 -20.91 -12.45 -12.10
N ILE A 3 -20.60 -11.21 -12.50
CA ILE A 3 -19.96 -10.96 -13.79
C ILE A 3 -18.55 -11.52 -13.70
N MET A 4 -18.14 -12.30 -14.70
CA MET A 4 -16.84 -12.95 -14.72
C MET A 4 -15.89 -12.20 -15.66
N PHE A 5 -14.62 -12.10 -15.26
CA PHE A 5 -13.61 -11.41 -16.08
C PHE A 5 -13.39 -12.12 -17.42
N ASN A 6 -13.51 -13.45 -17.48
CA ASN A 6 -13.44 -14.16 -18.76
C ASN A 6 -14.56 -13.78 -19.73
N THR A 7 -15.74 -13.38 -19.24
CA THR A 7 -16.80 -12.83 -20.09
C THR A 7 -16.32 -11.56 -20.77
N ILE A 8 -15.69 -10.65 -20.01
CA ILE A 8 -15.15 -9.39 -20.52
C ILE A 8 -14.05 -9.63 -21.56
N LEU A 9 -13.13 -10.56 -21.30
CA LEU A 9 -12.08 -10.93 -22.26
C LEU A 9 -12.66 -11.47 -23.58
N ARG A 10 -13.68 -12.33 -23.51
CA ARG A 10 -14.32 -12.90 -24.71
C ARG A 10 -15.06 -11.85 -25.54
N GLU A 11 -15.83 -10.98 -24.89
CA GLU A 11 -16.53 -9.86 -25.57
C GLU A 11 -15.54 -8.89 -26.22
N ALA A 12 -14.36 -8.73 -25.62
CA ALA A 12 -13.25 -7.96 -26.18
C ALA A 12 -12.46 -8.68 -27.29
N GLY A 13 -12.85 -9.89 -27.67
CA GLY A 13 -12.20 -10.67 -28.72
C GLY A 13 -10.86 -11.28 -28.33
N LEU A 14 -10.56 -11.42 -27.03
CA LEU A 14 -9.31 -12.02 -26.54
C LEU A 14 -9.52 -13.52 -26.21
N PRO A 15 -8.88 -14.45 -26.95
CA PRO A 15 -8.92 -15.87 -26.62
C PRO A 15 -8.30 -16.14 -25.25
N LEU A 16 -8.99 -16.88 -24.39
CA LEU A 16 -8.54 -17.10 -23.00
C LEU A 16 -7.21 -17.87 -22.90
N THR A 17 -6.92 -18.74 -23.87
CA THR A 17 -5.64 -19.48 -23.94
C THR A 17 -4.44 -18.56 -24.17
N ASP A 18 -4.70 -17.41 -24.80
CA ASP A 18 -3.72 -16.43 -25.25
C ASP A 18 -3.50 -15.33 -24.21
N VAL A 19 -4.19 -15.41 -23.08
CA VAL A 19 -4.11 -14.45 -21.98
C VAL A 19 -3.47 -15.07 -20.74
N ARG A 20 -2.49 -14.38 -20.16
CA ARG A 20 -2.08 -14.58 -18.76
C ARG A 20 -2.67 -13.49 -17.90
N LEU A 21 -3.19 -13.90 -16.74
CA LEU A 21 -3.57 -12.98 -15.67
C LEU A 21 -2.32 -12.76 -14.82
N ILE A 22 -1.96 -11.49 -14.62
CA ILE A 22 -0.79 -11.10 -13.81
C ILE A 22 -1.26 -10.22 -12.67
N ARG A 23 -0.88 -10.54 -11.43
CA ARG A 23 -1.19 -9.72 -10.24
C ARG A 23 0.07 -9.27 -9.54
N HIS A 24 0.35 -7.98 -9.61
CA HIS A 24 1.48 -7.38 -8.91
C HIS A 24 1.13 -7.00 -7.48
N LYS A 25 1.83 -7.63 -6.54
CA LYS A 25 1.91 -7.26 -5.12
C LYS A 25 3.33 -7.54 -4.63
N ASP A 26 4.20 -6.55 -4.72
CA ASP A 26 5.60 -6.71 -4.33
C ASP A 26 5.84 -6.18 -2.91
N LYS A 27 6.06 -7.10 -1.96
CA LYS A 27 6.36 -6.76 -0.56
C LYS A 27 7.79 -6.24 -0.36
N ARG A 28 8.67 -6.38 -1.36
CA ARG A 28 10.05 -5.90 -1.33
C ARG A 28 10.17 -4.46 -1.80
N ALA A 29 9.11 -3.92 -2.42
CA ALA A 29 9.10 -2.57 -2.93
C ALA A 29 9.39 -1.59 -1.79
N ALA A 30 10.30 -0.66 -2.05
CA ALA A 30 10.54 0.45 -1.17
C ALA A 30 9.30 1.36 -1.14
N ARG A 31 9.19 2.12 -0.06
CA ARG A 31 8.14 3.10 0.15
C ARG A 31 8.04 4.08 -1.03
N GLY A 32 6.80 4.37 -1.47
CA GLY A 32 6.55 5.26 -2.59
C GLY A 32 6.81 4.63 -3.97
N ARG A 33 7.23 3.36 -4.01
CA ARG A 33 7.62 2.63 -5.23
C ARG A 33 6.95 1.27 -5.35
N THR A 34 5.83 1.05 -4.66
CA THR A 34 5.01 -0.16 -4.88
C THR A 34 4.49 -0.20 -6.32
N PRO A 35 4.13 -1.39 -6.88
CA PRO A 35 3.59 -1.46 -8.23
C PRO A 35 2.35 -0.57 -8.44
N TYR A 36 1.51 -0.40 -7.41
CA TYR A 36 0.37 0.50 -7.47
C TYR A 36 0.79 1.98 -7.53
N GLU A 37 1.76 2.39 -6.72
CA GLU A 37 2.27 3.76 -6.74
C GLU A 37 3.02 4.08 -8.04
N LEU A 38 3.85 3.17 -8.54
CA LEU A 38 4.48 3.31 -9.85
C LEU A 38 3.41 3.44 -10.94
N TRP A 39 2.38 2.58 -10.94
CA TRP A 39 1.30 2.64 -11.91
C TRP A 39 0.56 3.99 -11.87
N ARG A 40 0.26 4.50 -10.66
CA ARG A 40 -0.47 5.74 -10.43
C ARG A 40 0.34 6.99 -10.76
N ASP A 41 1.59 7.04 -10.30
CA ASP A 41 2.40 8.26 -10.28
C ASP A 41 3.48 8.31 -11.36
N ASN A 42 3.95 7.16 -11.86
CA ASN A 42 5.05 7.07 -12.80
C ASN A 42 4.90 5.85 -13.73
N ARG A 43 3.94 5.96 -14.65
CA ARG A 43 3.59 4.88 -15.59
C ARG A 43 4.81 4.28 -16.31
N PRO A 44 5.78 5.05 -16.84
CA PRO A 44 6.98 4.48 -17.45
C PRO A 44 7.79 3.57 -16.51
N GLN A 45 7.91 3.91 -15.23
CA GLN A 45 8.60 3.06 -14.25
C GLN A 45 7.80 1.81 -13.91
N PHE A 46 6.46 1.88 -13.91
CA PHE A 46 5.63 0.68 -13.80
C PHE A 46 5.82 -0.25 -15.00
N GLU A 47 5.85 0.30 -16.23
CA GLU A 47 6.09 -0.50 -17.44
C GLU A 47 7.46 -1.18 -17.41
N LEU A 48 8.51 -0.46 -16.97
CA LEU A 48 9.84 -1.04 -16.77
C LEU A 48 9.85 -2.14 -15.69
N TYR A 49 9.09 -1.94 -14.61
CA TYR A 49 8.98 -2.93 -13.54
C TYR A 49 8.38 -4.24 -14.03
N GLN A 50 7.30 -4.19 -14.81
CA GLN A 50 6.64 -5.41 -15.29
C GLN A 50 7.33 -6.03 -16.51
N SER A 51 8.11 -5.28 -17.28
CA SER A 51 8.81 -5.79 -18.47
C SER A 51 10.01 -6.68 -18.13
N THR A 52 10.54 -6.59 -16.91
CA THR A 52 11.66 -7.42 -16.43
C THR A 52 11.14 -8.52 -15.50
N GLN A 53 11.44 -9.78 -15.81
CA GLN A 53 10.92 -10.94 -15.09
C GLN A 53 12.01 -11.99 -14.90
N SER A 54 11.96 -12.71 -13.78
CA SER A 54 12.98 -13.72 -13.52
C SER A 54 12.88 -14.89 -14.49
N ILE A 55 14.06 -15.34 -14.95
CA ILE A 55 14.24 -16.41 -15.93
C ILE A 55 13.40 -17.66 -15.61
N PRO A 56 13.27 -18.12 -14.34
CA PRO A 56 12.43 -19.28 -14.02
C PRO A 56 10.94 -19.11 -14.39
N ASN A 57 10.43 -17.88 -14.49
CA ASN A 57 9.03 -17.61 -14.81
C ASN A 57 8.73 -17.65 -16.31
N ARG A 58 9.73 -17.69 -17.19
CA ARG A 58 9.57 -17.66 -18.66
C ARG A 58 8.49 -18.59 -19.18
N LYS A 59 8.47 -19.84 -18.70
CA LYS A 59 7.51 -20.88 -19.13
C LYS A 59 6.04 -20.51 -18.86
N LYS A 60 5.78 -19.65 -17.88
CA LYS A 60 4.43 -19.20 -17.52
C LYS A 60 4.01 -17.96 -18.31
N LEU A 61 4.97 -17.19 -18.80
CA LEU A 61 4.81 -15.87 -19.41
C LEU A 61 4.81 -15.89 -20.95
N THR A 62 4.49 -17.04 -21.54
CA THR A 62 4.57 -17.26 -22.99
C THR A 62 3.38 -16.78 -23.79
N ALA A 63 2.29 -16.35 -23.15
CA ALA A 63 1.10 -15.93 -23.86
C ALA A 63 1.30 -14.55 -24.51
N PRO A 64 0.69 -14.31 -25.68
CA PRO A 64 0.84 -13.04 -26.40
C PRO A 64 0.16 -11.87 -25.68
N TYR A 65 -0.76 -12.12 -24.75
CA TYR A 65 -1.41 -11.07 -23.97
C TYR A 65 -1.26 -11.28 -22.46
N TRP A 66 -0.97 -10.19 -21.75
CA TRP A 66 -1.05 -10.13 -20.30
C TRP A 66 -2.20 -9.20 -19.89
N ALA A 67 -3.19 -9.73 -19.18
CA ALA A 67 -4.17 -8.95 -18.44
C ALA A 67 -3.59 -8.68 -17.04
N VAL A 68 -3.17 -7.44 -16.83
CA VAL A 68 -2.37 -7.04 -15.66
C VAL A 68 -3.27 -6.42 -14.60
N PHE A 69 -3.03 -6.81 -13.36
CA PHE A 69 -3.69 -6.34 -12.17
C PHE A 69 -2.64 -5.89 -11.15
N ILE A 70 -3.01 -4.90 -10.35
CA ILE A 70 -2.20 -4.34 -9.27
C ILE A 70 -3.00 -4.36 -7.98
N VAL A 71 -2.33 -4.54 -6.85
CA VAL A 71 -2.98 -4.47 -5.55
C VAL A 71 -2.91 -3.05 -5.02
N ASN A 72 -4.07 -2.44 -4.80
CA ASN A 72 -4.17 -1.08 -4.28
C ASN A 72 -3.91 -1.04 -2.76
N LEU A 73 -4.06 0.16 -2.19
CA LEU A 73 -3.79 0.46 -0.78
C LEU A 73 -4.74 -0.29 0.19
N ASN A 74 -5.93 -0.65 -0.29
CA ASN A 74 -6.95 -1.40 0.44
C ASN A 74 -6.84 -2.93 0.25
N ASP A 75 -5.73 -3.41 -0.33
CA ASP A 75 -5.53 -4.81 -0.69
C ASP A 75 -6.50 -5.36 -1.76
N GLU A 76 -7.17 -4.47 -2.51
CA GLU A 76 -8.08 -4.82 -3.62
C GLU A 76 -7.30 -5.03 -4.92
N THR A 77 -7.78 -5.93 -5.78
CA THR A 77 -7.10 -6.27 -7.04
C THR A 77 -7.71 -5.47 -8.20
N LEU A 78 -6.99 -4.43 -8.61
CA LEU A 78 -7.41 -3.43 -9.59
C LEU A 78 -6.83 -3.75 -10.97
N PHE A 79 -7.65 -3.64 -12.02
CA PHE A 79 -7.21 -3.84 -13.39
C PHE A 79 -6.33 -2.68 -13.90
N ALA A 80 -5.15 -3.03 -14.40
CA ALA A 80 -4.12 -2.09 -14.86
C ALA A 80 -3.98 -2.03 -16.39
N GLY A 81 -4.59 -2.97 -17.12
CA GLY A 81 -4.66 -2.99 -18.58
C GLY A 81 -4.35 -4.34 -19.22
N VAL A 82 -4.57 -4.43 -20.53
CA VAL A 82 -4.10 -5.55 -21.37
C VAL A 82 -2.86 -5.11 -22.14
N TYR A 83 -1.83 -5.95 -22.15
CA TYR A 83 -0.59 -5.70 -22.87
C TYR A 83 -0.37 -6.80 -23.90
N ALA A 84 -0.04 -6.40 -25.13
CA ALA A 84 0.59 -7.31 -26.08
C ALA A 84 2.05 -7.50 -25.65
N VAL A 85 2.50 -8.75 -25.69
CA VAL A 85 3.77 -9.16 -25.09
C VAL A 85 4.63 -9.86 -26.13
N ARG A 86 5.88 -9.42 -26.23
CA ARG A 86 6.90 -10.09 -27.01
C ARG A 86 8.12 -10.34 -26.14
N TYR A 87 8.54 -11.59 -26.02
CA TYR A 87 9.81 -11.90 -25.35
C TYR A 87 10.97 -11.35 -26.18
N ARG A 88 11.81 -10.52 -25.55
CA ARG A 88 12.96 -9.88 -26.19
C ARG A 88 14.23 -10.72 -26.03
N GLY A 89 14.45 -11.27 -24.85
CA GLY A 89 15.69 -11.96 -24.51
C GLY A 89 16.10 -11.74 -23.06
N LEU A 90 17.36 -12.05 -22.77
CA LEU A 90 17.98 -11.69 -21.49
C LEU A 90 18.27 -10.17 -21.45
N LEU A 91 18.24 -9.60 -20.25
CA LEU A 91 18.60 -8.21 -20.01
C LEU A 91 20.02 -7.92 -20.52
N GLU A 92 20.17 -6.94 -21.40
CA GLU A 92 21.45 -6.65 -22.07
C GLU A 92 22.41 -5.81 -21.22
N GLN A 93 21.89 -4.99 -20.33
CA GLN A 93 22.67 -4.05 -19.53
C GLN A 93 22.13 -3.96 -18.09
N ASP A 94 23.03 -3.62 -17.17
CA ASP A 94 22.67 -3.31 -15.79
C ASP A 94 21.57 -2.25 -15.75
N THR A 95 20.44 -2.58 -15.13
CA THR A 95 19.24 -1.74 -15.12
C THR A 95 18.76 -1.51 -13.69
N PRO A 96 18.52 -0.26 -13.26
CA PRO A 96 17.99 0.02 -11.92
C PRO A 96 16.62 -0.61 -11.70
N LYS A 97 16.38 -1.10 -10.48
CA LYS A 97 15.08 -1.62 -10.07
C LYS A 97 14.10 -0.47 -9.86
N PRO A 98 12.96 -0.41 -10.56
CA PRO A 98 11.99 0.68 -10.37
C PRO A 98 11.35 0.70 -8.98
N HIS A 99 11.21 -0.48 -8.37
CA HIS A 99 10.44 -0.68 -7.16
C HIS A 99 11.27 -0.60 -5.87
N MET A 100 12.60 -0.66 -5.93
CA MET A 100 13.46 -0.70 -4.75
C MET A 100 14.89 -0.28 -5.11
N ASP A 101 15.73 -0.06 -4.10
CA ASP A 101 17.15 0.19 -4.37
C ASP A 101 17.84 -1.09 -4.82
N GLY A 102 18.62 -0.98 -5.89
CA GLY A 102 19.32 -2.10 -6.48
C GLY A 102 19.31 -2.05 -8.01
N ILE A 103 20.02 -3.00 -8.58
CA ILE A 103 20.23 -3.14 -10.01
C ILE A 103 19.99 -4.60 -10.39
N ASP A 104 19.25 -4.82 -11.47
CA ASP A 104 19.24 -6.10 -12.17
C ASP A 104 20.43 -6.13 -13.12
N LYS A 105 21.28 -7.15 -12.96
CA LYS A 105 22.53 -7.28 -13.72
C LYS A 105 22.24 -7.75 -15.14
N ALA A 106 23.06 -7.33 -16.09
CA ALA A 106 23.02 -7.90 -17.44
C ALA A 106 23.03 -9.45 -17.38
N GLY A 107 22.13 -10.09 -18.12
CA GLY A 107 21.97 -11.55 -18.17
C GLY A 107 21.20 -12.18 -17.00
N SER A 108 20.79 -11.42 -15.98
CA SER A 108 20.16 -11.98 -14.78
C SER A 108 18.63 -12.17 -14.88
N GLU A 109 17.98 -11.40 -15.74
CA GLU A 109 16.52 -11.36 -15.88
C GLU A 109 16.12 -11.47 -17.36
N ASP A 110 14.90 -11.93 -17.62
CA ASP A 110 14.26 -11.87 -18.93
C ASP A 110 13.59 -10.52 -19.15
N VAL A 111 13.61 -10.03 -20.39
CA VAL A 111 12.97 -8.79 -20.80
C VAL A 111 11.89 -9.06 -21.84
N TYR A 112 10.78 -8.34 -21.70
CA TYR A 112 9.61 -8.41 -22.56
C TYR A 112 9.29 -7.01 -23.10
N ASP A 113 9.05 -6.91 -24.39
CA ASP A 113 8.45 -5.72 -24.97
C ASP A 113 6.94 -5.75 -24.68
N LEU A 114 6.45 -4.72 -24.01
CA LEU A 114 5.06 -4.60 -23.59
C LEU A 114 4.42 -3.40 -24.29
N THR A 115 3.30 -3.65 -24.97
CA THR A 115 2.51 -2.60 -25.63
C THR A 115 1.10 -2.60 -25.06
N LEU A 116 0.74 -1.53 -24.33
CA LEU A 116 -0.61 -1.35 -23.81
C LEU A 116 -1.62 -1.33 -24.98
N GLN A 117 -2.65 -2.17 -24.89
CA GLN A 117 -3.71 -2.27 -25.89
C GLN A 117 -4.83 -1.26 -25.61
N ASP A 118 -5.51 -0.81 -26.66
CA ASP A 118 -6.73 0.00 -26.52
C ASP A 118 -7.94 -0.83 -26.05
N THR A 119 -7.89 -2.13 -26.29
CA THR A 119 -8.88 -3.09 -25.79
C THR A 119 -8.96 -3.06 -24.26
N LEU A 120 -10.17 -2.86 -23.73
CA LEU A 120 -10.47 -2.73 -22.29
C LEU A 120 -9.78 -1.54 -21.59
N ARG A 121 -9.26 -0.56 -22.36
CA ARG A 121 -8.56 0.59 -21.81
C ARG A 121 -9.45 1.46 -20.91
N ASP A 122 -10.75 1.49 -21.18
CA ASP A 122 -11.77 2.20 -20.41
C ASP A 122 -11.97 1.63 -18.99
N LEU A 123 -11.63 0.35 -18.78
CA LEU A 123 -11.74 -0.36 -17.51
C LEU A 123 -10.51 -0.19 -16.60
N ILE A 124 -9.42 0.35 -17.14
CA ILE A 124 -8.17 0.58 -16.40
C ILE A 124 -8.46 1.50 -15.21
N GLY A 125 -8.10 1.06 -14.00
CA GLY A 125 -8.35 1.78 -12.77
C GLY A 125 -9.81 1.76 -12.29
N LYS A 126 -10.70 1.03 -12.96
CA LYS A 126 -12.14 1.02 -12.65
C LYS A 126 -12.68 -0.36 -12.34
N LEU A 127 -12.11 -1.39 -12.94
CA LEU A 127 -12.52 -2.77 -12.73
C LEU A 127 -11.70 -3.42 -11.61
N PHE A 128 -12.40 -4.04 -10.67
CA PHE A 128 -11.83 -4.83 -9.59
C PHE A 128 -12.29 -6.28 -9.71
N ILE A 129 -11.39 -7.19 -9.36
CA ILE A 129 -11.68 -8.63 -9.34
C ILE A 129 -11.34 -9.23 -7.98
N ASP A 130 -11.97 -10.35 -7.66
CA ASP A 130 -11.44 -11.25 -6.65
C ASP A 130 -10.38 -12.14 -7.29
N TRP A 131 -9.15 -12.05 -6.81
CA TRP A 131 -8.08 -12.94 -7.26
C TRP A 131 -8.27 -14.38 -6.74
N GLY A 132 -9.04 -14.54 -5.66
CA GLY A 132 -9.29 -15.80 -4.98
C GLY A 132 -8.12 -16.26 -4.08
N PRO A 133 -8.25 -17.45 -3.46
CA PRO A 133 -7.27 -18.00 -2.52
C PRO A 133 -5.89 -18.29 -3.17
N GLY A 134 -5.82 -18.30 -4.51
CA GLY A 134 -4.58 -18.43 -5.29
C GLY A 134 -3.66 -17.21 -5.27
N ALA A 135 -3.77 -16.32 -4.27
CA ALA A 135 -2.94 -15.12 -4.15
C ALA A 135 -1.43 -15.38 -4.00
N LEU A 136 -1.03 -16.63 -3.74
CA LEU A 136 0.36 -17.08 -3.80
C LEU A 136 0.90 -17.14 -5.23
N ALA A 137 0.05 -17.44 -6.21
CA ALA A 137 0.39 -17.47 -7.62
C ALA A 137 0.03 -16.13 -8.27
N TRP A 138 1.06 -15.34 -8.56
CA TRP A 138 0.92 -14.02 -9.18
C TRP A 138 0.69 -14.09 -10.70
N VAL A 139 1.05 -15.21 -11.36
CA VAL A 139 0.68 -15.51 -12.76
C VAL A 139 -0.34 -16.64 -12.78
N GLN A 140 -1.43 -16.45 -13.51
CA GLN A 140 -2.46 -17.47 -13.71
C GLN A 140 -2.90 -17.52 -15.19
N TYR A 141 -3.51 -18.62 -15.58
CA TYR A 141 -4.00 -18.84 -16.94
C TYR A 141 -5.49 -18.50 -16.99
N ALA A 142 -5.90 -17.61 -17.89
CA ALA A 142 -7.27 -17.10 -17.93
C ALA A 142 -8.30 -18.20 -18.23
N ASP A 143 -7.96 -19.15 -19.11
CA ASP A 143 -8.77 -20.33 -19.46
C ASP A 143 -9.03 -21.30 -18.29
N ARG A 144 -8.22 -21.23 -17.22
CA ARG A 144 -8.32 -22.11 -16.04
C ARG A 144 -8.73 -21.38 -14.77
N ASN A 145 -8.64 -20.05 -14.75
CA ASN A 145 -8.79 -19.24 -13.55
C ASN A 145 -9.70 -18.05 -13.83
N ASP A 146 -10.99 -18.31 -13.97
CA ASP A 146 -11.96 -17.24 -14.12
C ASP A 146 -12.09 -16.45 -12.81
N LYS A 147 -12.20 -15.12 -12.93
CA LYS A 147 -12.18 -14.19 -11.78
C LYS A 147 -13.50 -13.45 -11.69
N PRO A 148 -14.22 -13.53 -10.56
CA PRO A 148 -15.43 -12.74 -10.41
C PRO A 148 -15.05 -11.26 -10.29
N VAL A 149 -15.77 -10.42 -11.02
CA VAL A 149 -15.69 -8.97 -10.90
C VAL A 149 -16.38 -8.57 -9.61
N THR A 150 -15.67 -7.89 -8.72
CA THR A 150 -16.18 -7.45 -7.43
C THR A 150 -16.75 -6.05 -7.48
N GLU A 151 -16.18 -5.18 -8.32
CA GLU A 151 -16.58 -3.79 -8.45
C GLU A 151 -16.24 -3.25 -9.85
N LEU A 152 -17.10 -2.36 -10.36
CA LEU A 152 -16.84 -1.58 -11.56
C LEU A 152 -17.21 -0.11 -11.29
N ARG A 153 -16.22 0.78 -11.35
CA ARG A 153 -16.40 2.23 -11.09
C ARG A 153 -16.60 3.02 -12.37
N VAL A 154 -17.23 4.19 -12.26
CA VAL A 154 -17.39 5.14 -13.40
C VAL A 154 -16.04 5.82 -13.73
N ALA A 155 -15.24 6.10 -12.71
CA ALA A 155 -13.92 6.71 -12.82
C ALA A 155 -12.95 6.09 -11.80
N PHE A 156 -11.65 6.16 -12.08
CA PHE A 156 -10.63 5.86 -11.08
C PHE A 156 -10.70 6.91 -9.97
N GLN A 157 -10.80 6.46 -8.73
CA GLN A 157 -10.84 7.33 -7.55
C GLN A 157 -10.06 6.67 -6.42
N GLU A 158 -9.14 7.41 -5.82
CA GLU A 158 -8.51 7.00 -4.58
C GLU A 158 -9.52 7.05 -3.42
N PRO A 159 -9.35 6.23 -2.39
CA PRO A 159 -10.16 6.34 -1.18
C PRO A 159 -10.13 7.78 -0.65
N GLY A 160 -11.31 8.37 -0.43
CA GLY A 160 -11.41 9.67 0.23
C GLY A 160 -10.81 9.60 1.64
N PHE A 161 -10.25 10.72 2.12
CA PHE A 161 -9.78 10.78 3.51
C PHE A 161 -10.97 10.50 4.43
N PRO A 162 -10.88 9.53 5.36
CA PRO A 162 -12.01 9.14 6.22
C PRO A 162 -12.47 10.25 7.18
N GLY A 163 -11.70 11.34 7.26
CA GLY A 163 -11.82 12.36 8.28
C GLY A 163 -11.03 11.98 9.53
N PHE A 164 -10.62 12.98 10.30
CA PHE A 164 -9.77 12.75 11.48
C PHE A 164 -10.46 11.85 12.52
N LEU A 165 -11.77 12.03 12.72
CA LEU A 165 -12.54 11.25 13.70
C LEU A 165 -12.61 9.75 13.37
N ASN A 166 -12.72 9.40 12.10
CA ASN A 166 -12.82 8.00 11.66
C ASN A 166 -11.45 7.41 11.27
N PHE A 167 -10.36 8.16 11.46
CA PHE A 167 -9.04 7.71 11.06
C PHE A 167 -8.52 6.65 12.03
N ILE A 168 -8.44 5.41 11.54
CA ILE A 168 -7.87 4.27 12.26
C ILE A 168 -7.02 3.46 11.26
N GLN A 169 -5.71 3.34 11.50
CA GLN A 169 -4.81 2.61 10.61
C GLN A 169 -3.68 1.91 11.39
N PRO A 170 -3.23 0.71 10.97
CA PRO A 170 -1.96 0.18 11.42
C PRO A 170 -0.81 1.10 11.02
N LEU A 171 0.19 1.26 11.89
CA LEU A 171 1.37 2.09 11.58
C LEU A 171 2.07 1.60 10.30
N SER A 172 2.17 0.28 10.09
CA SER A 172 2.75 -0.30 8.87
C SER A 172 2.04 0.08 7.58
N LYS A 173 0.76 0.46 7.67
CA LYS A 173 -0.06 0.86 6.51
C LYS A 173 0.08 2.34 6.18
N LEU A 174 0.59 3.16 7.11
CA LEU A 174 0.73 4.60 6.89
C LEU A 174 1.59 4.91 5.66
N ASP A 175 2.63 4.12 5.39
CA ASP A 175 3.49 4.33 4.21
C ASP A 175 2.78 4.18 2.88
N ASN A 176 1.62 3.53 2.88
CA ASN A 176 0.84 3.20 1.71
C ASN A 176 -0.51 3.96 1.70
N VAL A 177 -0.69 5.06 2.43
CA VAL A 177 -1.95 5.84 2.34
C VAL A 177 -1.94 6.79 1.14
N PRO A 178 -3.10 7.19 0.59
CA PRO A 178 -3.19 8.19 -0.47
C PRO A 178 -2.47 9.50 -0.11
N LYS A 179 -1.91 10.18 -1.12
CA LYS A 179 -1.20 11.47 -0.92
C LYS A 179 -2.11 12.52 -0.30
N SER A 180 -3.41 12.49 -0.61
CA SER A 180 -4.42 13.37 -0.02
C SER A 180 -4.57 13.16 1.49
N TRP A 181 -4.45 11.92 1.98
CA TRP A 181 -4.48 11.62 3.41
C TRP A 181 -3.21 12.14 4.08
N THR A 182 -2.05 11.88 3.48
CA THR A 182 -0.75 12.39 3.96
C THR A 182 -0.76 13.91 4.08
N ALA A 183 -1.33 14.63 3.10
CA ALA A 183 -1.45 16.08 3.16
C ALA A 183 -2.32 16.55 4.34
N ALA A 184 -3.48 15.93 4.55
CA ALA A 184 -4.37 16.25 5.68
C ALA A 184 -3.74 15.94 7.05
N LEU A 185 -3.00 14.82 7.16
CA LEU A 185 -2.32 14.41 8.39
C LEU A 185 -1.07 15.25 8.70
N ARG A 186 -0.35 15.71 7.67
CA ARG A 186 0.80 16.63 7.81
C ARG A 186 0.38 18.01 8.28
N SER A 187 -0.73 18.52 7.77
CA SER A 187 -1.20 19.87 8.09
C SER A 187 -1.88 19.99 9.47
N SER A 188 -2.06 18.87 10.17
CA SER A 188 -2.84 18.82 11.41
C SER A 188 -2.01 18.30 12.59
N ARG A 189 -2.15 18.97 13.72
CA ARG A 189 -1.51 18.65 15.00
C ARG A 189 -2.58 18.23 16.01
N GLY A 190 -2.18 17.60 17.11
CA GLY A 190 -3.13 17.23 18.17
C GLY A 190 -2.75 15.95 18.91
N VAL A 191 -3.76 15.23 19.39
CA VAL A 191 -3.62 14.06 20.28
C VAL A 191 -4.10 12.81 19.56
N TYR A 192 -3.33 11.73 19.67
CA TYR A 192 -3.63 10.42 19.10
C TYR A 192 -3.51 9.30 20.14
N LEU A 193 -4.06 8.15 19.78
CA LEU A 193 -3.99 6.91 20.53
C LEU A 193 -3.29 5.85 19.69
N LEU A 194 -2.27 5.21 20.26
CA LEU A 194 -1.71 3.96 19.76
C LEU A 194 -2.27 2.80 20.57
N THR A 195 -2.71 1.73 19.91
CA THR A 195 -3.14 0.49 20.57
C THR A 195 -2.37 -0.70 20.04
N CYS A 196 -1.90 -1.56 20.95
CA CYS A 196 -1.20 -2.78 20.59
C CYS A 196 -2.22 -3.88 20.27
N PRO A 197 -2.27 -4.43 19.04
CA PRO A 197 -3.21 -5.50 18.74
C PRO A 197 -2.94 -6.78 19.54
N LYS A 198 -1.68 -7.02 19.95
CA LYS A 198 -1.25 -8.22 20.70
C LYS A 198 -1.57 -8.11 22.19
N THR A 199 -1.13 -7.04 22.84
CA THR A 199 -1.20 -6.89 24.31
C THR A 199 -2.41 -6.09 24.78
N LYS A 200 -3.15 -5.46 23.86
CA LYS A 200 -4.29 -4.56 24.13
C LYS A 200 -3.95 -3.32 24.94
N GLU A 201 -2.68 -3.04 25.15
CA GLU A 201 -2.26 -1.82 25.82
C GLU A 201 -2.40 -0.61 24.90
N GLN A 202 -2.58 0.54 25.54
CA GLN A 202 -2.79 1.81 24.85
C GLN A 202 -1.77 2.87 25.28
N TYR A 203 -1.43 3.74 24.33
CA TYR A 203 -0.55 4.89 24.55
C TYR A 203 -1.21 6.14 23.97
N VAL A 204 -1.39 7.16 24.81
CA VAL A 204 -1.81 8.49 24.37
C VAL A 204 -0.58 9.33 24.12
N GLY A 205 -0.47 9.91 22.93
CA GLY A 205 0.61 10.80 22.55
C GLY A 205 0.10 12.05 21.83
N SER A 206 0.96 13.05 21.73
CA SER A 206 0.71 14.27 20.97
C SER A 206 1.64 14.38 19.77
N ALA A 207 1.17 15.08 18.75
CA ALA A 207 1.91 15.46 17.56
C ALA A 207 1.97 16.99 17.50
N THR A 208 3.08 17.57 17.95
CA THR A 208 3.29 19.02 18.09
C THR A 208 4.22 19.60 17.03
N GLY A 209 4.97 18.75 16.33
CA GLY A 209 5.93 19.14 15.31
C GLY A 209 5.30 19.67 14.01
N GLU A 210 6.13 20.24 13.15
CA GLU A 210 5.71 20.92 11.91
C GLU A 210 5.07 19.98 10.89
N GLU A 211 5.49 18.72 10.86
CA GLU A 211 4.91 17.67 10.00
C GLU A 211 3.66 17.00 10.61
N GLY A 212 3.10 17.57 11.67
CA GLY A 212 1.82 17.15 12.25
C GLY A 212 1.79 15.70 12.72
N PHE A 213 0.60 15.10 12.65
CA PHE A 213 0.39 13.68 12.96
C PHE A 213 1.27 12.78 12.09
N TRP A 214 1.38 13.09 10.80
CA TRP A 214 2.14 12.28 9.87
C TRP A 214 3.61 12.16 10.26
N GLY A 215 4.30 13.28 10.49
CA GLY A 215 5.70 13.26 10.90
C GLY A 215 5.92 12.46 12.17
N ARG A 216 5.07 12.70 13.18
CA ARG A 216 5.15 11.98 14.45
C ARG A 216 4.95 10.47 14.28
N TRP A 217 4.05 10.04 13.40
CA TRP A 217 3.82 8.62 13.17
C TRP A 217 4.90 7.97 12.31
N GLN A 218 5.51 8.72 11.41
CA GLN A 218 6.64 8.28 10.62
C GLN A 218 7.87 7.98 11.47
N ASP A 219 8.08 8.70 12.57
CA ASP A 219 9.10 8.35 13.56
C ASP A 219 8.87 6.94 14.14
N TYR A 220 7.61 6.58 14.43
CA TYR A 220 7.26 5.24 14.90
C TYR A 220 7.46 4.19 13.82
N VAL A 221 7.09 4.48 12.57
CA VAL A 221 7.30 3.54 11.44
C VAL A 221 8.78 3.25 11.23
N HIS A 222 9.63 4.28 11.30
CA HIS A 222 11.07 4.13 11.02
C HIS A 222 11.85 3.50 12.18
N THR A 223 11.52 3.85 13.42
CA THR A 223 12.30 3.41 14.60
C THR A 223 11.61 2.31 15.42
N GLY A 224 10.36 1.97 15.11
CA GLY A 224 9.50 1.08 15.90
C GLY A 224 8.95 1.69 17.20
N HIS A 225 9.60 2.73 17.73
CA HIS A 225 9.28 3.28 19.04
C HIS A 225 9.17 4.81 19.08
N GLY A 226 9.56 5.55 18.03
CA GLY A 226 9.42 7.01 17.90
C GLY A 226 10.03 7.79 19.05
N GLY A 227 11.21 7.36 19.53
CA GLY A 227 11.85 7.89 20.74
C GLY A 227 11.21 7.52 22.09
N ASN A 228 10.07 6.84 22.13
CA ASN A 228 9.37 6.49 23.36
C ASN A 228 10.03 5.28 24.08
N LEU A 229 10.54 5.52 25.28
CA LEU A 229 11.22 4.51 26.10
C LEU A 229 10.32 3.30 26.47
N GLY A 230 9.02 3.54 26.67
CA GLY A 230 8.04 2.49 26.97
C GLY A 230 7.78 1.55 25.80
N LEU A 231 7.96 2.02 24.57
CA LEU A 231 7.86 1.22 23.34
C LEU A 231 9.20 0.54 22.97
N LYS A 232 10.35 1.10 23.39
CA LYS A 232 11.71 0.55 23.10
C LYS A 232 11.99 -0.81 23.72
N SER A 233 11.39 -1.13 24.86
CA SER A 233 11.73 -2.30 25.69
C SER A 233 10.87 -3.53 25.41
N ARG A 234 10.19 -3.57 24.25
CA ARG A 234 9.11 -4.53 23.97
C ARG A 234 9.31 -5.23 22.64
N ASP A 235 8.66 -6.39 22.51
CA ASP A 235 8.53 -7.08 21.23
C ASP A 235 7.84 -6.16 20.20
N PRO A 236 8.41 -6.05 18.98
CA PRO A 236 7.79 -5.28 17.92
C PRO A 236 6.34 -5.74 17.65
N SER A 237 5.45 -4.76 17.61
CA SER A 237 4.05 -4.94 17.22
C SER A 237 3.66 -3.84 16.24
N ASP A 238 2.81 -4.18 15.28
CA ASP A 238 2.21 -3.20 14.38
C ASP A 238 1.07 -2.48 15.11
N TYR A 239 1.40 -1.41 15.82
CA TYR A 239 0.41 -0.64 16.58
C TYR A 239 -0.61 -0.02 15.63
N GLN A 240 -1.86 0.04 16.07
CA GLN A 240 -2.89 0.80 15.39
C GLN A 240 -2.92 2.22 15.93
N VAL A 241 -2.95 3.20 15.03
CA VAL A 241 -3.08 4.61 15.37
C VAL A 241 -4.48 5.12 15.08
N SER A 242 -4.98 5.99 15.95
CA SER A 242 -6.23 6.73 15.79
C SER A 242 -6.11 8.14 16.36
N ILE A 243 -6.91 9.08 15.88
CA ILE A 243 -6.88 10.48 16.32
C ILE A 243 -7.96 10.70 17.38
N LEU A 244 -7.58 11.25 18.53
CA LEU A 244 -8.50 11.58 19.61
C LEU A 244 -9.00 13.02 19.50
N GLU A 245 -8.11 13.95 19.19
CA GLU A 245 -8.43 15.37 19.12
C GLU A 245 -7.48 16.10 18.18
N VAL A 246 -8.04 16.89 17.26
CA VAL A 246 -7.28 17.77 16.37
C VAL A 246 -7.19 19.15 17.03
N ALA A 247 -5.99 19.70 17.10
CA ALA A 247 -5.76 21.02 17.66
C ALA A 247 -6.23 22.11 16.69
N GLY A 248 -6.76 23.22 17.23
CA GLY A 248 -7.07 24.40 16.44
C GLY A 248 -5.81 24.97 15.76
N THR A 249 -5.98 25.67 14.63
CA THR A 249 -4.86 26.23 13.87
C THR A 249 -4.01 27.21 14.68
N SER A 250 -4.61 27.93 15.62
CA SER A 250 -3.93 28.85 16.55
C SER A 250 -3.40 28.19 17.82
N ALA A 251 -3.59 26.88 18.01
CA ALA A 251 -3.14 26.20 19.22
C ALA A 251 -1.61 26.20 19.33
N THR A 252 -1.14 26.54 20.52
CA THR A 252 0.27 26.48 20.89
C THR A 252 0.69 25.05 21.22
N ILE A 253 1.98 24.82 21.39
CA ILE A 253 2.50 23.52 21.84
C ILE A 253 1.95 23.18 23.23
N ASP A 254 1.90 24.16 24.14
CA ASP A 254 1.40 23.96 25.50
C ASP A 254 -0.09 23.59 25.51
N ASP A 255 -0.90 24.19 24.63
CA ASP A 255 -2.31 23.80 24.47
C ASP A 255 -2.45 22.31 24.09
N ILE A 256 -1.62 21.84 23.16
CA ILE A 256 -1.63 20.44 22.72
C ILE A 256 -1.17 19.49 23.84
N LEU A 257 -0.18 19.90 24.63
CA LEU A 257 0.27 19.12 25.79
C LEU A 257 -0.83 19.05 26.88
N MET A 258 -1.58 20.13 27.09
CA MET A 258 -2.75 20.13 27.97
C MET A 258 -3.85 19.21 27.44
N MET A 259 -4.11 19.20 26.12
CA MET A 259 -5.04 18.25 25.48
C MET A 259 -4.60 16.80 25.71
N GLU A 260 -3.30 16.51 25.53
CA GLU A 260 -2.73 15.19 25.78
C GLU A 260 -2.98 14.75 27.23
N GLY A 261 -2.66 15.62 28.21
CA GLY A 261 -2.88 15.35 29.63
C GLY A 261 -4.35 15.07 29.97
N ARG A 262 -5.28 15.77 29.32
CA ARG A 262 -6.72 15.55 29.47
C ARG A 262 -7.12 14.15 29.00
N TRP A 263 -6.65 13.72 27.83
CA TRP A 263 -6.93 12.38 27.31
C TRP A 263 -6.27 11.29 28.13
N GLN A 264 -5.06 11.51 28.62
CA GLN A 264 -4.37 10.58 29.52
C GLN A 264 -5.15 10.35 30.81
N SER A 265 -5.75 11.40 31.36
CA SER A 265 -6.60 11.31 32.55
C SER A 265 -7.90 10.58 32.26
N LYS A 266 -8.58 10.92 31.15
CA LYS A 266 -9.84 10.27 30.73
C LYS A 266 -9.69 8.77 30.44
N LEU A 267 -8.59 8.39 29.79
CA LEU A 267 -8.29 7.02 29.42
C LEU A 267 -7.46 6.27 30.48
N GLN A 268 -7.18 6.92 31.62
CA GLN A 268 -6.40 6.37 32.72
C GLN A 268 -5.05 5.78 32.24
N SER A 269 -4.41 6.41 31.25
CA SER A 269 -3.27 5.82 30.53
C SER A 269 -1.99 5.72 31.36
N ARG A 270 -1.96 6.32 32.55
CA ARG A 270 -0.87 6.19 33.54
C ARG A 270 -1.04 4.97 34.44
N GLU A 271 -2.27 4.51 34.63
CA GLU A 271 -2.63 3.37 35.48
C GLU A 271 -2.86 2.11 34.65
N MET A 272 -3.45 2.26 33.45
CA MET A 272 -3.84 1.18 32.53
C MET A 272 -3.13 1.22 31.17
N GLY A 273 -2.15 2.12 30.97
CA GLY A 273 -1.51 2.37 29.67
C GLY A 273 0.03 2.37 29.69
N LEU A 274 0.62 2.69 28.54
CA LEU A 274 2.05 2.50 28.25
C LEU A 274 2.99 3.61 28.78
N LYS A 275 2.47 4.62 29.49
CA LYS A 275 3.32 5.66 30.11
C LYS A 275 3.85 5.17 31.47
N ARG A 276 5.05 4.58 31.49
CA ARG A 276 5.85 4.50 32.72
C ARG A 276 6.56 5.83 32.97
N ASN A 277 6.11 6.59 33.95
CA ASN A 277 6.96 7.60 34.58
C ASN A 277 7.86 6.89 35.60
N TRP A 278 9.16 7.22 35.56
CA TRP A 278 10.14 6.80 36.55
C TRP A 278 9.71 7.31 37.94
N ALA A 279 9.36 6.40 38.83
CA ALA A 279 9.28 6.68 40.26
C ALA A 279 10.51 6.03 40.91
N GLY A 280 11.36 6.85 41.51
CA GLY A 280 12.41 6.42 42.42
C GLY A 280 13.82 6.52 41.88
N GLN A 281 14.47 7.66 42.12
CA GLN A 281 15.61 7.68 43.05
C GLN A 281 15.48 8.97 43.87
N SER A 282 15.29 8.75 45.17
CA SER A 282 15.40 9.71 46.27
C SER A 282 16.76 10.40 46.29
#